data_AF-A0A7S0Q8U1-F1
#
_entry.id   AF-A0A7S0Q8U1-F1
#
_cell.length_a   1.000
_cell.length_b   1.000
_cell.length_c   1.000
_cell.angle_alpha   90.00
_cell.angle_beta   90.00
_cell.angle_gamma   90.00
#
_symmetry.space_group_name_H-M   'P 1'
#
loop_
_entity.id
_entity.type
_entity.pdbx_description
1 polymer ?
#
loop_
_entity_poly.entity_id
_entity_poly.type
_entity_poly.pdbx_seq_one_letter_code
_entity_poly.pdbx_strand_id
1 'polypeptide(L)'
;PPYRPPAALAIGFCDETPMASECSVADKGSYNLPEGIAEERQALLWCAAKCTSCARCHFISFSLLHRDCSWFYDCRRYPAQLVRTIMGGGSYRTMPLYK
;
A
#
# COMPACT_ATOMS: atom_id res chain seq x y z
N PRO A 1 -24.64 17.38 -0.71
CA PRO A 1 -23.21 17.02 -0.78
C PRO A 1 -22.99 15.52 -0.53
N PRO A 2 -22.56 14.71 -1.52
CA PRO A 2 -22.36 13.30 -1.28
C PRO A 2 -21.10 13.13 -0.43
N TYR A 3 -21.30 12.60 0.78
CA TYR A 3 -20.28 12.05 1.65
C TYR A 3 -19.39 11.11 0.82
N ARG A 4 -18.14 11.49 0.53
CA ARG A 4 -17.16 10.58 -0.07
C ARG A 4 -16.72 9.64 1.05
N PRO A 5 -17.06 8.34 1.00
CA PRO A 5 -16.47 7.40 1.94
C PRO A 5 -14.93 7.47 1.81
N PRO A 6 -14.18 7.17 2.88
CA PRO A 6 -12.74 7.01 2.78
C PRO A 6 -12.45 6.11 1.57
N ALA A 7 -11.55 6.56 0.68
CA ALA A 7 -11.39 5.97 -0.65
C ALA A 7 -11.30 4.44 -0.54
N ALA A 8 -12.25 3.75 -1.19
CA ALA A 8 -12.36 2.30 -1.12
C ALA A 8 -11.04 1.64 -1.55
N LEU A 9 -10.68 0.55 -0.88
CA LEU A 9 -9.55 -0.30 -1.28
C LEU A 9 -9.66 -0.62 -2.78
N ALA A 10 -8.65 -0.23 -3.54
CA ALA A 10 -8.61 -0.44 -4.98
C ALA A 10 -7.68 -1.62 -5.31
N ILE A 11 -8.08 -2.49 -6.24
CA ILE A 11 -7.32 -3.68 -6.62
C ILE A 11 -6.15 -3.29 -7.54
N GLY A 12 -4.94 -3.74 -7.20
CA GLY A 12 -3.69 -3.38 -7.86
C GLY A 12 -2.71 -2.70 -6.90
N PHE A 13 -1.50 -2.42 -7.39
CA PHE A 13 -0.45 -1.68 -6.66
C PHE A 13 -0.01 -0.43 -7.42
N CYS A 14 0.65 0.51 -6.72
CA CYS A 14 1.07 1.79 -7.30
C CYS A 14 2.26 1.66 -8.25
N ASP A 15 3.33 1.00 -7.82
CA ASP A 15 4.57 0.80 -8.59
C ASP A 15 5.41 -0.30 -7.91
N GLU A 16 6.42 -0.84 -8.59
CA GLU A 16 7.38 -1.76 -7.96
C GLU A 16 8.16 -1.02 -6.86
N THR A 17 8.37 -1.67 -5.71
CA THR A 17 9.11 -1.09 -4.59
C THR A 17 10.38 -1.87 -4.28
N PRO A 18 11.50 -1.20 -3.96
CA PRO A 18 12.63 -1.89 -3.38
C PRO A 18 12.29 -2.41 -1.98
N MET A 19 12.81 -3.59 -1.62
CA MET A 19 12.69 -4.11 -0.27
C MET A 19 13.40 -3.18 0.73
N ALA A 20 12.73 -2.87 1.84
CA ALA A 20 13.32 -2.22 3.02
C ALA A 20 14.02 -0.87 2.75
N SER A 21 13.35 0.07 2.10
CA SER A 21 13.86 1.44 1.98
C SER A 21 13.64 2.26 3.25
N GLU A 22 14.57 3.17 3.55
CA GLU A 22 14.41 4.14 4.64
C GLU A 22 13.33 5.18 4.32
N CYS A 23 12.26 5.16 5.11
CA CYS A 23 11.12 6.07 4.97
C CYS A 23 11.50 7.57 5.06
N SER A 24 12.58 7.91 5.75
CA SER A 24 13.01 9.31 5.93
C SER A 24 13.44 9.97 4.61
N VAL A 25 13.95 9.19 3.66
CA VAL A 25 14.58 9.70 2.42
C VAL A 25 13.97 9.14 1.15
N ALA A 26 13.39 7.94 1.19
CA ALA A 26 12.82 7.30 0.01
C ALA A 26 11.40 7.80 -0.31
N ASP A 27 11.01 7.66 -1.57
CA ASP A 27 9.65 7.94 -2.04
C ASP A 27 8.75 6.71 -2.02
N LYS A 28 9.34 5.52 -1.89
CA LYS A 28 8.63 4.25 -1.84
C LYS A 28 9.49 3.16 -1.25
N GLY A 29 8.84 2.16 -0.68
CA GLY A 29 9.48 0.96 -0.13
C GLY A 29 8.48 -0.11 0.23
N SER A 30 8.99 -1.26 0.67
CA SER A 30 8.14 -2.32 1.21
C SER A 30 8.64 -2.95 2.50
N TYR A 31 7.70 -3.53 3.22
CA TYR A 31 7.91 -4.34 4.40
C TYR A 31 7.22 -5.70 4.23
N ASN A 32 7.80 -6.75 4.79
CA ASN A 32 7.14 -8.05 4.87
C ASN A 32 6.05 -8.03 5.96
N LEU A 33 4.87 -8.55 5.64
CA LEU A 33 3.81 -8.79 6.61
C LEU A 33 4.25 -9.89 7.59
N PRO A 34 4.13 -9.68 8.91
CA PRO A 34 4.42 -10.70 9.92
C PRO A 34 3.65 -12.00 9.69
N GLU A 35 4.24 -13.15 10.01
CA GLU A 35 3.67 -14.49 9.77
C GLU A 35 2.24 -14.68 10.33
N GLY A 36 1.94 -14.06 11.47
CA GLY A 36 0.63 -14.15 12.13
C GLY A 36 -0.52 -13.37 11.47
N ILE A 37 -0.26 -12.59 10.43
CA ILE A 37 -1.30 -11.90 9.66
C ILE A 37 -1.85 -12.84 8.60
N ALA A 38 -3.15 -13.15 8.71
CA ALA A 38 -3.86 -14.04 7.79
C ALA A 38 -5.06 -13.38 7.10
N GLU A 39 -5.54 -12.25 7.63
CA GLU A 39 -6.71 -11.55 7.09
C GLU A 39 -6.36 -10.20 6.45
N GLU A 40 -7.13 -9.81 5.42
CA GLU A 40 -6.89 -8.55 4.70
C GLU A 40 -7.01 -7.34 5.63
N ARG A 41 -7.96 -7.39 6.58
CA ARG A 41 -8.15 -6.34 7.58
C ARG A 41 -6.93 -6.19 8.49
N GLN A 42 -6.32 -7.30 8.90
CA GLN A 42 -5.11 -7.28 9.72
C GLN A 42 -3.92 -6.71 8.93
N ALA A 43 -3.75 -7.12 7.67
CA ALA A 43 -2.72 -6.58 6.79
C ALA A 43 -2.88 -5.07 6.57
N LEU A 44 -4.10 -4.61 6.30
CA LEU A 44 -4.43 -3.20 6.16
C LEU A 44 -4.05 -2.41 7.42
N LEU A 45 -4.49 -2.85 8.60
CA LEU A 45 -4.22 -2.16 9.86
C LEU A 45 -2.72 -2.11 10.16
N TRP A 46 -1.99 -3.20 9.89
CA TRP A 46 -0.56 -3.25 10.09
C TRP A 46 0.19 -2.30 9.15
N CYS A 47 -0.17 -2.30 7.87
CA CYS A 47 0.38 -1.38 6.87
C CYS A 47 0.08 0.08 7.19
N ALA A 48 -1.14 0.38 7.59
CA ALA A 48 -1.55 1.71 7.99
C ALA A 48 -0.73 2.18 9.21
N ALA A 49 -0.53 1.33 10.22
CA ALA A 49 0.28 1.66 11.39
C ALA A 49 1.76 1.92 11.05
N LYS A 50 2.34 1.15 10.12
CA LYS A 50 3.70 1.44 9.61
C LYS A 50 3.73 2.76 8.86
N CYS A 51 2.76 2.98 7.98
CA CYS A 51 2.67 4.23 7.23
C CYS A 51 2.50 5.46 8.12
N THR A 52 1.72 5.40 9.21
CA THR A 52 1.55 6.53 10.13
C THR A 52 2.82 6.89 10.88
N SER A 53 3.70 5.92 11.15
CA SER A 53 5.05 6.19 11.69
C SER A 53 6.01 6.85 10.69
N CYS A 54 5.63 6.94 9.42
CA CYS A 54 6.47 7.39 8.32
C CYS A 54 5.95 8.72 7.73
N ALA A 55 6.57 9.87 8.00
CA ALA A 55 6.06 11.17 7.54
C ALA A 55 5.86 11.26 6.01
N ARG A 56 6.68 10.56 5.23
CA ARG A 56 6.59 10.52 3.76
C ARG A 56 5.56 9.56 3.21
N CYS A 57 4.95 8.68 4.01
CA CYS A 57 3.99 7.72 3.48
C CYS A 57 2.58 8.33 3.33
N HIS A 58 2.01 8.28 2.12
CA HIS A 58 0.66 8.75 1.82
C HIS A 58 -0.24 7.66 1.21
N PHE A 59 0.35 6.57 0.73
CA PHE A 59 -0.37 5.43 0.15
C PHE A 59 0.26 4.12 0.62
N ILE A 60 -0.56 3.10 0.75
CA ILE A 60 -0.11 1.72 0.96
C ILE A 60 -0.69 0.81 -0.11
N SER A 61 0.08 -0.19 -0.52
CA SER A 61 -0.36 -1.34 -1.31
C SER A 61 0.03 -2.61 -0.56
N PHE A 62 -0.91 -3.51 -0.28
CA PHE A 62 -0.61 -4.73 0.48
C PHE A 62 -1.16 -5.97 -0.21
N SER A 63 -0.48 -7.11 -0.02
CA SER A 63 -0.90 -8.42 -0.51
C SER A 63 -0.61 -9.49 0.53
N LEU A 64 -1.65 -10.24 0.93
CA LEU A 64 -1.47 -11.42 1.78
C LEU A 64 -0.71 -12.53 1.06
N LEU A 65 -1.00 -12.70 -0.24
CA LEU A 65 -0.39 -13.75 -1.06
C LEU A 65 1.13 -13.57 -1.14
N HIS A 66 1.59 -12.34 -1.32
CA HIS A 66 3.02 -12.02 -1.40
C HIS A 66 3.64 -11.66 -0.04
N ARG A 67 2.84 -11.68 1.04
CA ARG A 67 3.22 -11.16 2.36
C ARG A 67 3.86 -9.77 2.29
N ASP A 68 3.32 -8.90 1.44
CA ASP A 68 3.93 -7.60 1.15
C ASP A 68 3.08 -6.45 1.67
N CYS A 69 3.77 -5.42 2.13
CA CYS A 69 3.24 -4.13 2.52
C CYS A 69 4.12 -3.01 1.95
N SER A 70 3.77 -2.56 0.76
CA SER A 70 4.40 -1.46 0.06
C SER A 70 3.80 -0.11 0.49
N TRP A 71 4.64 0.91 0.57
CA TRP A 71 4.25 2.29 0.89
C TRP A 71 4.82 3.26 -0.13
N PHE A 72 4.12 4.37 -0.33
CA PHE A 72 4.48 5.37 -1.33
C PHE A 72 4.20 6.79 -0.81
N TYR A 73 5.11 7.71 -1.10
CA TYR A 73 4.87 9.15 -0.98
C TYR A 73 3.82 9.62 -1.97
N ASP A 74 3.78 8.98 -3.13
CA ASP A 74 2.91 9.37 -4.21
C ASP A 74 2.56 8.19 -5.11
N CYS A 75 1.29 8.11 -5.50
CA CYS A 75 0.75 7.10 -6.39
C CYS A 75 0.39 7.71 -7.78
N ARG A 76 1.09 8.79 -8.18
CA ARG A 76 0.88 9.49 -9.46
C ARG A 76 1.20 8.66 -10.70
N ARG A 77 1.80 7.48 -10.59
CA ARG A 77 2.17 6.69 -11.78
C ARG A 77 0.98 6.05 -12.50
N TYR A 78 -0.19 5.92 -11.87
CA TYR A 78 -1.37 5.37 -12.53
C TYR A 78 -2.71 5.86 -11.93
N PRO A 79 -3.01 7.18 -11.93
CA PRO A 79 -4.28 7.68 -11.40
C PRO A 79 -5.51 7.14 -12.15
N ALA A 80 -5.34 6.52 -13.33
CA ALA A 80 -6.43 5.90 -14.07
C ALA A 80 -6.63 4.40 -13.78
N GLN A 81 -5.57 3.62 -13.52
CA GLN A 81 -5.65 2.16 -13.33
C GLN A 81 -4.42 1.64 -12.58
N LEU A 82 -4.57 1.28 -11.30
CA LEU A 82 -3.51 0.58 -10.55
C LEU A 82 -2.90 -0.55 -11.39
N VAL A 83 -1.63 -0.87 -11.15
CA VAL A 83 -0.96 -1.94 -11.88
C VAL A 83 -1.61 -3.27 -11.51
N ARG A 84 -2.33 -3.86 -12.47
CA ARG A 84 -3.03 -5.16 -12.32
C ARG A 84 -2.47 -6.26 -13.24
N THR A 85 -1.81 -5.87 -14.32
CA THR A 85 -1.34 -6.77 -15.39
C THR A 85 0.07 -7.32 -15.16
N ILE A 86 0.85 -6.72 -14.27
CA ILE A 86 2.14 -7.28 -13.83
C ILE A 86 1.86 -8.42 -12.83
N MET A 87 2.65 -9.50 -12.90
CA MET A 87 2.38 -10.75 -12.16
C MET A 87 2.05 -10.51 -10.69
N GLY A 88 0.89 -11.01 -10.25
CA GLY A 88 0.42 -10.86 -8.87
C GLY A 88 -0.27 -9.54 -8.55
N GLY A 89 -0.31 -8.57 -9.47
CA GLY A 89 -0.89 -7.24 -9.23
C GLY A 89 -2.36 -7.27 -8.79
N GLY A 90 -3.15 -8.20 -9.31
CA GLY A 90 -4.54 -8.43 -8.87
C GLY A 90 -4.71 -8.89 -7.41
N SER A 91 -3.63 -9.35 -6.76
CA SER A 91 -3.65 -9.73 -5.33
C SER A 91 -3.37 -8.56 -4.39
N TYR A 92 -2.91 -7.43 -4.92
CA TYR A 92 -2.65 -6.24 -4.14
C TYR A 92 -3.91 -5.41 -3.96
N ARG A 93 -4.02 -4.78 -2.79
CA ARG A 93 -5.00 -3.73 -2.54
C ARG A 93 -4.28 -2.46 -2.12
N THR A 94 -4.66 -1.36 -2.76
CA THR A 94 -4.10 -0.04 -2.53
C THR A 94 -5.10 0.87 -1.85
N MET A 95 -4.62 1.67 -0.91
CA MET A 95 -5.41 2.66 -0.19
C MET A 95 -4.59 3.95 0.03
N PRO A 96 -5.17 5.13 -0.23
CA PRO A 96 -4.61 6.38 0.26
C PRO A 96 -4.80 6.48 1.78
N LEU A 97 -3.79 6.98 2.48
CA LEU A 97 -3.84 7.26 3.90
C LEU A 97 -3.78 8.77 4.11
N TYR A 98 -4.91 9.33 4.52
CA TYR A 98 -5.00 10.72 4.97
C TYR A 98 -4.49 10.76 6.42
N LYS A 99 -3.50 11.60 6.68
CA LYS A 99 -2.93 11.84 8.01
C LYS A 99 -3.34 13.22 8.50
#